data_AF-A0A5K1FZT7-F1
#
_entry.id   AF-A0A5K1FZT7-F1
#
_cell.length_a   1.000
_cell.length_b   1.000
_cell.length_c   1.000
_cell.angle_alpha   90.00
_cell.angle_beta   90.00
_cell.angle_gamma   90.00
#
_symmetry.space_group_name_H-M   'P 1'
#
loop_
_entity.id
_entity.type
_entity.pdbx_description
1 polymer ?
#
loop_
_entity_poly.entity_id
_entity_poly.type
_entity_poly.pdbx_seq_one_letter_code
_entity_poly.pdbx_strand_id
1 'polypeptide(L)'
;RLLYNISLNGHMPFPIAALRPVIREAFETWALFSPFDFTETSIERTTQLHVRFYRGQHLNCPIPFDGLDDVLTHATEPPYGMLHINADRLRAIDPEKLKNTRESYDLQSVAVHEIDPL
;
A
#
# COMPACT_ATOMS: atom_id res chain seq x y z
N ARG A 1 2.91 19.00 -2.16
CA ARG A 1 3.85 17.96 -1.70
C ARG A 1 3.31 17.25 -0.48
N LEU A 2 3.04 15.95 -0.63
CA LEU A 2 2.66 15.03 0.42
C LEU A 2 3.83 14.09 0.73
N LEU A 3 4.13 13.91 2.00
CA LEU A 3 5.18 12.99 2.45
C LEU A 3 4.58 11.63 2.76
N TYR A 4 5.13 10.57 2.16
CA TYR A 4 4.70 9.20 2.44
C TYR A 4 5.86 8.35 2.97
N ASN A 5 5.53 7.25 3.65
CA ASN A 5 6.51 6.21 3.94
C ASN A 5 5.95 4.82 3.71
N ILE A 6 6.86 3.86 3.57
CA ILE A 6 6.55 2.43 3.60
C ILE A 6 7.10 1.89 4.91
N SER A 7 6.20 1.51 5.82
CA SER A 7 6.60 1.07 7.16
C SER A 7 7.13 -0.37 7.13
N LEU A 8 8.31 -0.58 7.70
CA LEU A 8 8.85 -1.92 7.93
C LEU A 8 8.11 -2.62 9.07
N ASN A 9 7.74 -3.89 8.86
CA ASN A 9 7.18 -4.75 9.90
C ASN A 9 7.40 -6.24 9.56
N GLY A 10 6.99 -7.14 10.46
CA GLY A 10 7.11 -8.60 10.27
C GLY A 10 6.13 -9.21 9.25
N HIS A 11 5.20 -8.43 8.71
CA HIS A 11 4.16 -8.89 7.78
C HIS A 11 4.51 -8.62 6.32
N MET A 12 5.67 -8.05 6.03
CA MET A 12 6.09 -7.73 4.67
C MET A 12 6.07 -8.99 3.78
N PRO A 13 5.41 -8.95 2.60
CA PRO A 13 5.38 -10.06 1.66
C PRO A 13 6.65 -10.13 0.79
N PHE A 14 7.34 -9.01 0.63
CA PHE A 14 8.58 -8.87 -0.13
C PHE A 14 9.56 -7.94 0.58
N PRO A 15 10.87 -7.98 0.26
CA PRO A 15 11.82 -6.99 0.75
C PRO A 15 11.36 -5.56 0.41
N ILE A 16 11.47 -4.62 1.35
CA ILE A 16 11.02 -3.23 1.15
C ILE A 16 11.66 -2.58 -0.09
N ALA A 17 12.89 -2.96 -0.43
CA ALA A 17 13.59 -2.47 -1.61
C ALA A 17 12.87 -2.85 -2.92
N ALA A 18 12.16 -3.98 -2.96
CA ALA A 18 11.37 -4.42 -4.10
C ALA A 18 9.98 -3.76 -4.15
N LEU A 19 9.42 -3.37 -3.00
CA LEU A 19 8.11 -2.71 -2.90
C LEU A 19 8.19 -1.21 -3.21
N ARG A 20 9.29 -0.56 -2.84
CA ARG A 20 9.56 0.87 -3.12
C ARG A 20 9.29 1.32 -4.55
N PRO A 21 9.83 0.66 -5.61
CA PRO A 21 9.58 1.09 -6.98
C PRO A 21 8.09 1.00 -7.33
N VAL A 22 7.39 -0.06 -6.91
CA VAL A 22 5.97 -0.27 -7.22
C VAL A 22 5.08 0.80 -6.58
N ILE A 23 5.31 1.09 -5.29
CA ILE A 23 4.55 2.13 -4.58
C ILE A 23 4.86 3.53 -5.13
N ARG A 24 6.13 3.80 -5.47
CA ARG A 24 6.53 5.06 -6.11
C ARG A 24 5.81 5.26 -7.43
N GLU A 25 5.78 4.23 -8.27
CA GLU A 25 5.09 4.28 -9.57
C GLU A 25 3.59 4.51 -9.41
N ALA A 26 2.94 3.94 -8.38
CA ALA A 26 1.53 4.21 -8.08
C ALA A 26 1.29 5.69 -7.74
N PHE A 27 2.12 6.27 -6.86
CA PHE A 27 2.03 7.70 -6.53
C PHE A 27 2.34 8.61 -7.71
N GLU A 28 3.35 8.27 -8.53
CA GLU A 28 3.67 9.00 -9.76
C GLU A 28 2.50 8.95 -10.76
N THR A 29 1.87 7.77 -10.92
CA THR A 29 0.71 7.58 -11.78
C THR A 29 -0.47 8.45 -11.35
N TRP A 30 -0.78 8.47 -10.05
CA TRP A 30 -1.88 9.28 -9.52
C TRP A 30 -1.57 10.79 -9.61
N ALA A 31 -0.30 11.18 -9.38
CA ALA A 31 0.15 12.57 -9.49
C ALA A 31 -0.05 13.16 -10.90
N LEU A 32 -0.05 12.36 -11.97
CA LEU A 32 -0.30 12.84 -13.34
C LEU A 32 -1.66 13.52 -13.51
N PHE A 33 -2.64 13.21 -12.65
CA PHE A 33 -4.02 13.69 -12.74
C PHE A 33 -4.45 14.50 -11.52
N SER A 34 -3.51 14.97 -10.70
CA SER A 34 -3.79 15.73 -9.48
C SER A 34 -2.85 16.93 -9.32
N PRO A 35 -3.13 17.89 -8.42
CA PRO A 35 -2.19 18.96 -8.09
C PRO A 35 -1.11 18.53 -7.08
N PHE A 36 -1.10 17.27 -6.64
CA PHE A 36 -0.22 16.79 -5.59
C PHE A 36 1.03 16.10 -6.18
N ASP A 37 2.17 16.34 -5.54
CA ASP A 37 3.39 15.56 -5.69
C ASP A 37 3.68 14.78 -4.41
N PHE A 38 4.29 13.60 -4.55
CA PHE A 38 4.59 12.70 -3.44
C PHE A 38 6.09 12.56 -3.24
N THR A 39 6.53 12.45 -1.99
CA THR A 39 7.95 12.23 -1.67
C THR A 39 8.06 11.23 -0.53
N GLU A 40 8.84 10.18 -0.77
CA GLU A 40 9.15 9.17 0.25
C GLU A 40 10.02 9.82 1.35
N THR A 41 9.66 9.60 2.61
CA THR A 41 10.43 10.03 3.78
C THR A 41 10.63 8.86 4.74
N SER A 42 11.76 8.87 5.46
CA SER A 42 12.00 7.96 6.59
C SER A 42 11.58 8.56 7.93
N ILE A 43 11.11 9.81 7.94
CA ILE A 43 10.83 10.58 9.15
C ILE A 43 9.35 10.49 9.50
N GLU A 44 9.00 9.55 10.37
CA GLU A 44 7.60 9.25 10.78
C GLU A 44 6.81 10.49 11.21
N ARG A 45 7.42 11.40 12.00
CA ARG A 45 6.74 12.60 12.54
C ARG A 45 6.26 13.59 11.47
N THR A 46 6.80 13.48 10.25
CA THR A 46 6.45 14.36 9.12
C THR A 46 5.71 13.61 8.01
N THR A 47 5.58 12.29 8.13
CA THR A 47 4.83 11.48 7.19
C THR A 47 3.36 11.84 7.30
N GLN A 48 2.71 12.02 6.16
CA GLN A 48 1.28 12.25 6.04
C GLN A 48 0.56 10.98 5.58
N LEU A 49 1.21 10.18 4.74
CA LEU A 49 0.67 8.95 4.18
C LEU A 49 1.52 7.74 4.59
N HIS A 50 0.91 6.77 5.28
CA HIS A 50 1.60 5.59 5.79
C HIS A 50 1.16 4.35 5.01
N VAL A 51 2.04 3.83 4.16
CA VAL A 51 1.82 2.55 3.47
C VAL A 51 2.30 1.41 4.35
N ARG A 52 1.41 0.49 4.72
CA ARG A 52 1.71 -0.64 5.61
C ARG A 52 1.16 -1.94 5.04
N PHE A 53 1.93 -3.01 5.19
CA PHE A 53 1.53 -4.36 4.80
C PHE A 53 1.16 -5.14 6.04
N TYR A 54 0.01 -5.81 6.04
CA TYR A 54 -0.44 -6.64 7.17
C TYR A 54 -1.03 -7.97 6.70
N ARG A 55 -1.11 -8.92 7.63
CA ARG A 55 -1.74 -10.24 7.45
C ARG A 55 -2.78 -10.45 8.53
N GLY A 56 -3.90 -11.07 8.21
CA GLY A 56 -5.01 -11.32 9.14
C GLY A 56 -5.38 -10.14 10.05
N GLN A 57 -5.74 -10.46 11.30
CA GLN A 57 -5.84 -9.48 12.39
C GLN A 57 -4.51 -8.72 12.58
N HIS A 58 -4.57 -7.39 12.58
CA HIS A 58 -3.40 -6.53 12.81
C HIS A 58 -3.70 -5.41 13.82
N LEU A 59 -2.62 -4.85 14.39
CA LEU A 59 -2.71 -3.95 15.54
C LEU A 59 -3.43 -2.65 15.20
N ASN A 60 -4.23 -2.15 16.14
CA ASN A 60 -4.86 -0.83 16.12
C ASN A 60 -5.75 -0.55 14.89
N CYS A 61 -6.26 -1.60 14.23
CA CYS A 61 -7.22 -1.48 13.14
C CYS A 61 -8.38 -2.46 13.38
N PRO A 62 -9.65 -2.00 13.31
CA PRO A 62 -10.81 -2.87 13.53
C PRO A 62 -11.17 -3.71 12.31
N ILE A 63 -10.51 -3.48 11.16
CA ILE A 63 -10.78 -4.19 9.90
C ILE A 63 -9.63 -5.20 9.68
N PRO A 64 -9.85 -6.49 9.95
CA PRO A 64 -8.81 -7.50 9.75
C PRO A 64 -8.82 -8.04 8.32
N PHE A 65 -7.71 -8.66 7.90
CA PHE A 65 -7.55 -9.25 6.57
C PHE A 65 -7.92 -10.75 6.49
N ASP A 66 -8.28 -11.38 7.61
CA ASP A 66 -8.75 -12.77 7.71
C ASP A 66 -10.29 -12.87 7.81
N GLY A 67 -11.00 -11.77 7.56
CA GLY A 67 -12.44 -11.71 7.47
C GLY A 67 -12.99 -12.36 6.20
N LEU A 68 -14.32 -12.59 6.18
CA LEU A 68 -15.03 -13.26 5.06
C LEU A 68 -15.01 -12.46 3.75
N ASP A 69 -14.75 -11.15 3.82
CA ASP A 69 -14.96 -10.22 2.71
C ASP A 69 -13.75 -10.06 1.77
N ASP A 70 -12.70 -10.88 1.94
CA ASP A 70 -11.51 -10.92 1.08
C ASP A 70 -10.90 -9.54 0.77
N VAL A 71 -10.81 -8.70 1.80
CA VAL A 71 -10.35 -7.31 1.69
C VAL A 71 -8.89 -7.27 1.21
N LEU A 72 -8.64 -6.65 0.05
CA LEU A 72 -7.29 -6.47 -0.51
C LEU A 72 -6.56 -5.29 0.14
N THR A 73 -7.31 -4.24 0.46
CA THR A 73 -6.83 -2.98 1.04
C THR A 73 -7.90 -2.30 1.84
N HIS A 74 -7.46 -1.43 2.75
CA HIS A 74 -8.29 -0.33 3.23
C HIS A 74 -7.42 0.89 3.53
N ALA A 75 -7.99 2.05 3.28
CA ALA A 75 -7.40 3.34 3.58
C ALA A 75 -8.17 4.06 4.70
N THR A 76 -7.48 4.93 5.45
CA THR A 76 -8.12 5.90 6.34
C THR A 76 -7.92 7.30 5.79
N GLU A 77 -9.00 8.06 5.72
CA GLU A 77 -8.97 9.47 5.33
C GLU A 77 -8.04 10.31 6.23
N PRO A 78 -7.64 11.52 5.76
CA PRO A 78 -6.99 12.51 6.60
C PRO A 78 -7.75 12.72 7.94
N PRO A 79 -7.04 12.97 9.06
CA PRO A 79 -5.63 13.31 9.16
C PRO A 79 -4.67 12.12 9.33
N TYR A 80 -5.18 10.89 9.34
CA TYR A 80 -4.37 9.71 9.68
C TYR A 80 -3.64 9.11 8.46
N GLY A 81 -4.26 9.15 7.28
CA GLY A 81 -3.60 8.83 6.00
C GLY A 81 -2.94 7.45 5.96
N MET A 82 -3.59 6.40 6.49
CA MET A 82 -3.06 5.05 6.50
C MET A 82 -3.58 4.26 5.31
N LEU A 83 -2.70 3.64 4.54
CA LEU A 83 -3.02 2.63 3.53
C LEU A 83 -2.53 1.28 4.02
N HIS A 84 -3.44 0.38 4.37
CA HIS A 84 -3.11 -1.00 4.71
C HIS A 84 -3.35 -1.91 3.52
N ILE A 85 -2.38 -2.77 3.25
CA ILE A 85 -2.36 -3.68 2.11
C ILE A 85 -2.28 -5.12 2.60
N ASN A 86 -3.17 -5.97 2.10
CA ASN A 86 -3.28 -7.36 2.51
C ASN A 86 -2.14 -8.22 1.95
N ALA A 87 -1.14 -8.48 2.79
CA ALA A 87 0.03 -9.28 2.44
C ALA A 87 -0.24 -10.78 2.33
N ASP A 88 -1.42 -11.29 2.71
CA ASP A 88 -1.81 -12.69 2.47
C ASP A 88 -2.23 -12.92 1.01
N ARG A 89 -2.64 -11.85 0.32
CA ARG A 89 -3.14 -11.88 -1.06
C ARG A 89 -2.12 -11.41 -2.09
N LEU A 90 -0.99 -10.86 -1.66
CA LEU A 90 0.06 -10.40 -2.57
C LEU A 90 1.11 -11.49 -2.83
N ARG A 91 1.04 -12.14 -4.00
CA ARG A 91 1.93 -13.26 -4.37
C ARG A 91 2.92 -12.92 -5.49
N ALA A 92 2.69 -11.85 -6.23
CA ALA A 92 3.63 -11.33 -7.22
C ALA A 92 3.56 -9.79 -7.26
N ILE A 93 4.71 -9.15 -7.44
CA ILE A 93 4.85 -7.69 -7.65
C ILE A 93 5.48 -7.36 -9.01
N ASP A 94 5.87 -8.40 -9.75
CA ASP A 94 6.37 -8.29 -11.11
C ASP A 94 5.22 -8.61 -12.07
N PRO A 95 4.91 -7.73 -13.05
CA PRO A 95 3.78 -7.92 -13.95
C PRO A 95 3.83 -9.24 -14.75
N GLU A 96 5.02 -9.69 -15.17
CA GLU A 96 5.15 -10.93 -15.95
C GLU A 96 4.89 -12.17 -15.08
N LYS A 97 5.34 -12.15 -13.81
CA LYS A 97 4.97 -13.19 -12.84
C LYS A 97 3.50 -13.14 -12.48
N LEU A 98 2.93 -11.94 -12.33
CA LEU A 98 1.54 -11.75 -11.95
C LEU A 98 0.57 -12.40 -12.95
N LYS A 99 0.84 -12.30 -14.26
CA LYS A 99 0.05 -12.95 -15.33
C LYS A 99 -0.18 -14.45 -15.10
N ASN A 100 0.77 -15.12 -14.45
CA ASN A 100 0.74 -16.56 -14.20
C ASN A 100 0.46 -16.92 -12.73
N THR A 101 0.17 -15.93 -11.88
CA THR A 101 -0.02 -16.11 -10.44
C THR A 101 -1.51 -16.03 -10.10
N ARG A 102 -2.10 -17.16 -9.72
CA ARG A 102 -3.51 -17.19 -9.29
C ARG A 102 -3.70 -16.50 -7.95
N GLU A 103 -4.88 -15.89 -7.78
CA GLU A 103 -5.32 -15.29 -6.50
C GLU A 103 -4.35 -14.23 -5.96
N SER A 104 -3.69 -13.50 -6.86
CA SER A 104 -2.89 -12.31 -6.56
C SER A 104 -3.49 -11.11 -7.27
N TYR A 105 -3.32 -9.94 -6.67
CA TYR A 105 -3.69 -8.67 -7.27
C TYR A 105 -2.45 -7.90 -7.73
N ASP A 106 -2.67 -6.92 -8.60
CA ASP A 106 -1.65 -5.97 -9.01
C ASP A 106 -1.48 -4.88 -7.94
N LEU A 107 -0.32 -4.85 -7.28
CA LEU A 107 -0.06 -3.93 -6.18
C LEU A 107 -0.13 -2.46 -6.62
N GLN A 108 0.37 -2.14 -7.81
CA GLN A 108 0.36 -0.77 -8.32
C GLN A 108 -1.08 -0.29 -8.50
N SER A 109 -1.90 -1.05 -9.23
CA SER A 109 -3.30 -0.71 -9.52
C SER A 109 -4.11 -0.54 -8.24
N VAL A 110 -3.93 -1.45 -7.27
CA VAL A 110 -4.57 -1.36 -5.96
C VAL A 110 -4.10 -0.13 -5.18
N ALA A 111 -2.80 0.17 -5.18
CA ALA A 111 -2.29 1.38 -4.54
C ALA A 111 -2.84 2.65 -5.22
N VAL A 112 -2.90 2.71 -6.55
CA VAL A 112 -3.49 3.84 -7.29
C VAL A 112 -4.96 4.06 -6.91
N HIS A 113 -5.75 2.98 -6.81
CA HIS A 113 -7.15 3.04 -6.42
C HIS A 113 -7.33 3.68 -5.04
N GLU A 114 -6.48 3.30 -4.09
CA GLU A 114 -6.58 3.72 -2.70
C GLU A 114 -5.92 5.07 -2.40
N ILE A 115 -5.30 5.77 -3.36
CA ILE A 115 -4.76 7.12 -3.13
C ILE A 115 -5.85 8.19 -3.11
N ASP A 116 -6.96 7.99 -3.83
CA ASP A 116 -8.08 8.94 -3.85
C ASP A 116 -8.71 9.22 -2.46
N PRO A 117 -8.94 8.22 -1.58
CA PRO A 117 -9.44 8.45 -0.23
C PRO A 117 -8.37 8.92 0.78
N LEU A 118 -7.10 9.11 0.38
CA LEU A 118 -5.98 9.45 1.28
C LEU A 118 -5.75 10.95 1.49
#